data_AF-A0A920KYX2-F1
#
_entry.id   AF-A0A920KYX2-F1
#
_cell.length_a   1.000
_cell.length_b   1.000
_cell.length_c   1.000
_cell.angle_alpha   90.00
_cell.angle_beta   90.00
_cell.angle_gamma   90.00
#
_symmetry.space_group_name_H-M   'P 1'
#
loop_
_entity.id
_entity.type
_entity.pdbx_description
1 polymer ?
#
loop_
_entity_poly.entity_id
_entity_poly.type
_entity_poly.pdbx_seq_one_letter_code
_entity_poly.pdbx_strand_id
1 'polypeptide(L)'
;MRHALKAQTIGCDAVSVDGFECGGHPGEDDVPNFILLPRAAEELDIPFVSSGGMADARSLVASLALGAEGINMGTRFIATQEAPVHENVKQALVAASELDTRLLCGRCAIQKEF
;
A
#
# COMPACT_ATOMS: atom_id res chain seq x y z
N MET A 1 -7.96 -8.20 -8.11
CA MET A 1 -8.76 -9.33 -7.57
C MET A 1 -8.26 -10.72 -7.93
N ARG A 2 -7.90 -11.03 -9.18
CA ARG A 2 -7.43 -12.39 -9.57
C ARG A 2 -6.39 -13.02 -8.64
N HIS A 3 -5.41 -12.23 -8.18
CA HIS A 3 -4.34 -12.70 -7.29
C HIS A 3 -4.82 -12.95 -5.86
N ALA A 4 -5.67 -12.06 -5.32
CA ALA A 4 -6.23 -12.20 -3.97
C ALA A 4 -7.17 -13.42 -3.88
N LEU A 5 -8.04 -13.62 -4.88
CA LEU A 5 -8.89 -14.81 -4.95
C LEU A 5 -8.08 -16.10 -5.08
N LYS A 6 -6.97 -16.06 -5.82
CA LYS A 6 -6.05 -17.19 -5.90
C LYS A 6 -5.40 -17.47 -4.54
N ALA A 7 -4.98 -16.45 -3.81
CA ALA A 7 -4.42 -16.57 -2.46
C ALA A 7 -5.44 -17.17 -1.47
N GLN A 8 -6.69 -16.73 -1.52
CA GLN A 8 -7.78 -17.36 -0.75
C GLN A 8 -7.96 -18.84 -1.11
N THR A 9 -8.00 -19.16 -2.41
CA THR A 9 -8.20 -20.55 -2.89
C THR A 9 -7.07 -21.49 -2.46
N ILE A 10 -5.83 -21.00 -2.30
CA ILE A 10 -4.70 -21.81 -1.80
C ILE A 10 -4.66 -21.90 -0.27
N GLY A 11 -5.61 -21.28 0.43
CA GLY A 11 -5.77 -21.39 1.89
C GLY A 11 -5.00 -20.36 2.70
N CYS A 12 -4.71 -19.17 2.17
CA CYS A 12 -4.19 -18.07 2.99
C CYS A 12 -5.23 -17.63 4.04
N ASP A 13 -4.79 -17.34 5.26
CA ASP A 13 -5.68 -16.89 6.35
C ASP A 13 -6.17 -15.44 6.16
N ALA A 14 -5.38 -14.63 5.46
CA ALA A 14 -5.69 -13.24 5.13
C ALA A 14 -4.92 -12.81 3.87
N VAL A 15 -5.31 -11.70 3.27
CA VAL A 15 -4.57 -11.08 2.16
C VAL A 15 -4.25 -9.61 2.42
N SER A 16 -3.12 -9.15 1.92
CA SER A 16 -2.81 -7.71 1.83
C SER A 16 -3.16 -7.24 0.43
N VAL A 17 -4.11 -6.31 0.32
CA VAL A 17 -4.56 -5.76 -0.95
C VAL A 17 -3.78 -4.48 -1.22
N ASP A 18 -2.82 -4.55 -2.14
CA ASP A 18 -2.01 -3.40 -2.59
C ASP A 18 -2.70 -2.67 -3.74
N GLY A 19 -3.00 -1.38 -3.52
CA GLY A 19 -3.48 -0.46 -4.55
C GLY A 19 -2.35 0.25 -5.29
N PHE A 20 -2.72 1.01 -6.32
CA PHE A 20 -1.78 1.75 -7.17
C PHE A 20 -0.90 2.75 -6.41
N GLU A 21 -1.37 3.25 -5.26
CA GLU A 21 -0.66 4.19 -4.40
C GLU A 21 0.52 3.55 -3.63
N CYS A 22 0.74 2.24 -3.75
CA CYS A 22 1.78 1.54 -3.01
C CYS A 22 3.20 1.97 -3.44
N GLY A 23 4.13 1.94 -2.49
CA GLY A 23 5.55 1.88 -2.83
C GLY A 23 5.89 0.49 -3.36
N GLY A 24 6.93 0.38 -4.20
CA GLY A 24 7.32 -0.92 -4.75
C GLY A 24 6.50 -1.29 -5.99
N HIS A 25 5.86 -2.47 -6.04
CA HIS A 25 5.26 -3.00 -7.27
C HIS A 25 3.72 -3.01 -7.20
N PRO A 26 3.01 -2.01 -7.77
CA PRO A 26 1.54 -2.00 -7.80
C PRO A 26 0.93 -2.99 -8.80
N GLY A 27 1.76 -3.67 -9.61
CA GLY A 27 1.29 -4.40 -10.78
C GLY A 27 1.04 -3.47 -11.96
N GLU A 28 0.29 -3.96 -12.95
CA GLU A 28 0.11 -3.28 -14.25
C GLU A 28 -1.37 -2.92 -14.53
N ASP A 29 -2.27 -3.15 -13.56
CA ASP A 29 -3.71 -2.92 -13.73
C ASP A 29 -4.12 -1.49 -13.30
N ASP A 30 -3.22 -0.71 -12.70
CA ASP A 30 -3.37 0.70 -12.30
C ASP A 30 -4.66 1.05 -11.52
N VAL A 31 -5.09 0.18 -10.60
CA VAL A 31 -6.31 0.37 -9.80
C VAL A 31 -5.99 0.98 -8.42
N PRO A 32 -6.46 2.20 -8.12
CA PRO A 32 -6.31 2.80 -6.79
C PRO A 32 -7.15 2.09 -5.71
N ASN A 33 -6.72 2.22 -4.47
CA ASN A 33 -7.37 1.57 -3.33
C ASN A 33 -8.84 1.98 -3.13
N PHE A 34 -9.21 3.21 -3.50
CA PHE A 34 -10.59 3.67 -3.39
C PHE A 34 -11.58 2.83 -4.22
N ILE A 35 -11.09 2.16 -5.26
CA ILE A 35 -11.87 1.23 -6.10
C ILE A 35 -11.57 -0.22 -5.73
N LEU A 36 -10.30 -0.56 -5.49
CA LEU A 36 -9.87 -1.94 -5.27
C LEU A 36 -10.38 -2.52 -3.94
N LEU A 37 -10.41 -1.73 -2.86
CA LEU A 37 -10.78 -2.24 -1.53
C LEU A 37 -12.27 -2.64 -1.43
N PRO A 38 -13.24 -1.83 -1.90
CA PRO A 38 -14.64 -2.27 -1.91
C PRO A 38 -14.86 -3.54 -2.75
N ARG A 39 -14.17 -3.65 -3.89
CA ARG A 39 -14.20 -4.86 -4.73
C ARG A 39 -13.64 -6.07 -4.01
N ALA A 40 -12.60 -5.89 -3.20
CA ALA A 40 -12.06 -6.94 -2.36
C ALA A 40 -13.06 -7.36 -1.26
N ALA A 41 -13.72 -6.40 -0.61
CA ALA A 41 -14.72 -6.67 0.41
C ALA A 41 -15.97 -7.41 -0.13
N GLU A 42 -16.33 -7.18 -1.40
CA GLU A 42 -17.44 -7.87 -2.05
C GLU A 42 -17.12 -9.32 -2.47
N GLU A 43 -15.85 -9.63 -2.73
CA GLU A 43 -15.43 -10.89 -3.38
C GLU A 43 -14.64 -11.84 -2.46
N LEU A 44 -14.02 -11.34 -1.38
CA LEU A 44 -13.22 -12.15 -0.46
C LEU A 44 -14.06 -12.66 0.72
N ASP A 45 -13.82 -13.91 1.09
CA ASP A 45 -14.41 -14.55 2.28
C ASP A 45 -13.45 -14.51 3.49
N ILE A 46 -12.15 -14.28 3.23
CA ILE A 46 -11.11 -14.14 4.27
C ILE A 46 -10.82 -12.66 4.56
N PRO A 47 -10.36 -12.32 5.79
CA PRO A 47 -10.03 -10.94 6.12
C PRO A 47 -8.90 -10.41 5.24
N PHE A 48 -8.93 -9.10 5.00
CA PHE A 48 -7.86 -8.44 4.27
C PHE A 48 -7.44 -7.13 4.93
N VAL A 49 -6.18 -6.75 4.72
CA VAL A 49 -5.66 -5.45 5.10
C VAL A 49 -5.43 -4.60 3.85
N SER A 50 -5.71 -3.31 3.94
CA SER A 50 -5.42 -2.38 2.85
C SER A 50 -3.94 -1.99 2.86
N SER A 51 -3.31 -1.91 1.69
CA SER A 51 -1.90 -1.55 1.55
C SER A 51 -1.70 -0.57 0.40
N GLY A 52 -0.83 0.42 0.59
CA GLY A 52 -0.58 1.52 -0.35
C GLY A 52 -1.36 2.79 -0.03
N GLY A 53 -0.66 3.92 0.09
CA GLY A 53 -1.24 5.21 0.47
C GLY A 53 -1.60 5.39 1.96
N MET A 54 -1.42 4.37 2.81
CA MET A 54 -1.80 4.44 4.23
C MET A 54 -0.69 5.05 5.09
N ALA A 55 -1.04 6.04 5.91
CA ALA A 55 -0.05 6.80 6.70
C ALA A 55 -0.51 7.23 8.10
N ASP A 56 -1.82 7.36 8.35
CA ASP A 56 -2.36 7.84 9.62
C ASP A 56 -3.77 7.30 9.94
N ALA A 57 -4.38 7.83 11.00
CA ALA A 57 -5.72 7.43 11.44
C ALA A 57 -6.83 7.70 10.41
N ARG A 58 -6.68 8.71 9.53
CA ARG A 58 -7.68 9.00 8.49
C ARG A 58 -7.67 7.89 7.45
N SER A 59 -6.47 7.48 7.01
CA SER A 59 -6.34 6.32 6.13
C SER A 59 -6.84 5.04 6.79
N LEU A 60 -6.60 4.85 8.09
CA LEU A 60 -7.15 3.70 8.82
C LEU A 60 -8.69 3.69 8.79
N VAL A 61 -9.33 4.80 9.18
CA VAL A 61 -10.80 4.91 9.19
C VAL A 61 -11.37 4.71 7.79
N ALA A 62 -10.74 5.29 6.76
CA ALA A 62 -11.16 5.09 5.38
C ALA A 62 -11.06 3.61 4.97
N SER A 63 -9.95 2.93 5.26
CA SER A 63 -9.76 1.52 4.95
C SER A 63 -10.79 0.62 5.63
N LEU A 64 -11.07 0.86 6.91
CA LEU A 64 -12.11 0.14 7.65
C LEU A 64 -13.50 0.37 7.03
N ALA A 65 -13.80 1.62 6.65
CA ALA A 65 -15.06 1.96 5.98
C ALA A 65 -15.20 1.32 4.58
N LEU A 66 -14.08 1.03 3.91
CA LEU A 66 -14.03 0.33 2.61
C LEU A 66 -13.98 -1.20 2.75
N GLY A 67 -14.10 -1.73 3.97
CA GLY A 67 -14.25 -3.16 4.26
C GLY A 67 -12.96 -3.91 4.61
N ALA A 68 -11.81 -3.21 4.76
CA ALA A 68 -10.59 -3.83 5.26
C ALA A 68 -10.64 -4.02 6.79
N GLU A 69 -9.88 -4.97 7.32
CA GLU A 69 -9.74 -5.23 8.76
C GLU A 69 -8.56 -4.48 9.40
N GLY A 70 -7.81 -3.74 8.59
CA GLY A 70 -6.65 -2.98 9.03
C GLY A 70 -5.85 -2.41 7.87
N ILE A 71 -4.69 -1.85 8.21
CA ILE A 71 -3.78 -1.22 7.24
C ILE A 71 -2.37 -1.79 7.35
N ASN A 72 -1.75 -2.01 6.20
CA ASN A 72 -0.32 -2.23 6.06
C ASN A 72 0.35 -0.93 5.61
N MET A 73 1.52 -0.62 6.19
CA MET A 73 2.25 0.62 5.89
C MET A 73 3.71 0.31 5.57
N GLY A 74 4.23 0.85 4.48
CA GLY A 74 5.66 0.80 4.14
C GLY A 74 6.34 2.13 4.40
N THR A 75 6.09 3.09 3.50
CA THR A 75 6.67 4.45 3.50
C THR A 75 6.63 5.12 4.87
N ARG A 76 5.51 4.99 5.61
CA ARG A 76 5.36 5.58 6.94
C ARG A 76 6.33 5.02 7.98
N PHE A 77 6.62 3.71 7.94
CA PHE A 77 7.56 3.09 8.87
C PHE A 77 9.02 3.40 8.53
N ILE A 78 9.34 3.64 7.25
CA ILE A 78 10.69 4.10 6.87
C ILE A 78 11.02 5.45 7.53
N ALA A 79 10.03 6.34 7.68
CA ALA A 79 10.16 7.64 8.32
C ALA A 79 10.08 7.62 9.86
N THR A 80 10.35 6.48 10.51
CA THR A 80 10.41 6.37 11.99
C THR A 80 11.83 6.53 12.52
N GLN A 81 11.99 6.79 13.82
CA GLN A 81 13.31 6.95 14.45
C GLN A 81 14.09 5.63 14.41
N GLU A 82 13.41 4.51 14.62
CA GLU A 82 13.95 3.17 14.78
C GLU A 82 14.31 2.50 13.44
N ALA A 83 13.73 2.95 12.32
CA ALA A 83 14.00 2.36 11.02
C ALA A 83 15.52 2.43 10.69
N PRO A 84 16.17 1.31 10.35
CA PRO A 84 17.61 1.24 10.10
C PRO A 84 17.94 1.68 8.65
N VAL A 85 17.49 2.87 8.28
CA VAL A 85 17.76 3.50 6.98
C VAL A 85 18.56 4.78 7.19
N HIS A 86 19.35 5.15 6.19
CA HIS A 86 20.16 6.36 6.24
C HIS A 86 19.29 7.60 6.50
N GLU A 87 19.75 8.53 7.34
CA GLU A 87 18.96 9.70 7.74
C GLU A 87 18.53 10.55 6.53
N ASN A 88 19.42 10.72 5.53
CA ASN A 88 19.08 11.38 4.27
C ASN A 88 17.88 10.75 3.54
N VAL A 89 17.66 9.43 3.66
CA VAL A 89 16.48 8.76 3.09
C VAL A 89 15.22 9.18 3.83
N LYS A 90 15.27 9.22 5.17
CA LYS A 90 14.13 9.68 6.00
C LYS A 90 13.80 11.14 5.71
N GLN A 91 14.80 12.00 5.63
CA GLN A 91 14.62 13.42 5.31
C GLN A 91 14.12 13.63 3.88
N ALA A 92 14.62 12.85 2.92
CA ALA A 92 14.15 12.86 1.54
C ALA A 92 12.65 12.50 1.45
N LEU A 93 12.22 11.47 2.19
CA LEU A 93 10.83 11.04 2.32
C LEU A 93 9.93 12.12 2.92
N VAL A 94 10.35 12.72 4.04
CA VAL A 94 9.58 13.77 4.72
C VAL A 94 9.45 15.03 3.86
N ALA A 95 10.49 15.35 3.09
CA ALA A 95 10.51 16.50 2.19
C ALA A 95 9.94 16.21 0.78
N ALA A 96 9.41 15.02 0.52
CA ALA A 96 8.78 14.69 -0.76
C ALA A 96 7.29 15.10 -0.75
N SER A 97 6.80 15.58 -1.88
CA SER A 97 5.38 15.72 -2.15
C SER A 97 4.81 14.40 -2.72
N GLU A 98 3.48 14.31 -2.78
CA GLU A 98 2.78 13.17 -3.41
C GLU A 98 3.08 13.02 -4.91
N LEU A 99 3.69 14.04 -5.54
CA LEU A 99 4.03 14.06 -6.96
C LEU A 99 5.47 13.61 -7.25
N ASP A 100 6.26 13.30 -6.23
CA ASP A 100 7.70 13.01 -6.37
C ASP A 100 8.01 11.51 -6.49
N THR A 101 7.01 10.68 -6.81
CA THR A 101 7.16 9.25 -7.10
C THR A 101 6.95 8.95 -8.57
N ARG A 102 7.67 7.95 -9.10
CA ARG A 102 7.53 7.50 -10.50
C ARG A 102 7.50 5.99 -10.60
N LEU A 103 6.83 5.51 -11.64
CA LEU A 103 6.87 4.11 -12.05
C LEU A 103 8.07 3.87 -12.96
N LEU A 104 9.03 3.08 -12.49
CA LEU A 104 10.18 2.60 -13.23
C LEU A 104 9.95 1.13 -13.58
N CYS A 105 9.51 0.85 -14.82
CA CYS A 105 9.23 -0.54 -15.26
C CYS A 105 8.27 -1.26 -14.28
N GLY A 106 7.13 -0.64 -13.99
CA GLY A 106 6.12 -1.17 -13.06
C GLY A 106 6.47 -1.06 -11.57
N ARG A 107 7.52 -0.31 -11.19
CA ARG A 107 7.91 -0.05 -9.79
C ARG A 107 7.79 1.41 -9.38
N CYS A 108 7.01 1.71 -8.36
CA CYS A 108 6.96 3.00 -7.71
C CYS A 108 8.20 3.25 -6.83
N ALA A 109 8.97 4.29 -7.16
CA ALA A 109 10.13 4.77 -6.40
C ALA A 109 10.17 6.31 -6.34
N ILE A 110 10.82 6.85 -5.31
CA ILE A 110 10.96 8.31 -5.10
C ILE A 110 12.06 8.88 -5.99
N GLN A 111 11.80 10.03 -6.61
CA GLN A 111 12.78 10.80 -7.38
C GLN A 111 13.67 11.66 -6.47
N LYS A 112 14.67 11.09 -5.79
CA LYS A 112 15.79 11.87 -5.25
C LYS A 112 17.09 11.10 -5.49
N GLU A 113 18.06 11.75 -6.12
CA GLU A 113 19.43 11.25 -6.23
C GLU A 113 20.01 11.19 -4.81
N PHE A 114 20.35 9.99 -4.34
CA PHE A 114 20.98 9.76 -3.04
C PHE A 114 22.50 9.75 -3.15
#